data_AF-A0A1I4YJ89-F1
#
_entry.id   AF-A0A1I4YJ89-F1
#
_cell.length_a   1.000
_cell.length_b   1.000
_cell.length_c   1.000
_cell.angle_alpha   90.00
_cell.angle_beta   90.00
_cell.angle_gamma   90.00
#
_symmetry.space_group_name_H-M   'P 1'
#
loop_
_entity.id
_entity.type
_entity.pdbx_description
1 polymer ?
#
loop_
_entity_poly.entity_id
_entity_poly.type
_entity_poly.pdbx_seq_one_letter_code
_entity_poly.pdbx_strand_id
1 'polypeptide(L)' 'MKEDIFKDYQERLNSLDENIRAVTLKHATDFHLNKNCSKEEAIERGITKAEIANRKL' A
#
# COMPACT_ATOMS: atom_id res chain seq x y z
N MET A 1 4.39 -17.98 8.07
CA MET A 1 3.69 -16.69 8.08
C MET A 1 4.46 -15.78 7.14
N LYS A 2 3.86 -15.26 6.07
CA LYS A 2 4.54 -14.19 5.29
C LYS A 2 4.70 -13.03 6.26
N GLU A 3 5.92 -12.66 6.58
CA GLU A 3 6.18 -11.43 7.33
C GLU A 3 5.47 -10.29 6.60
N ASP A 4 4.64 -9.55 7.33
CA ASP A 4 3.92 -8.42 6.78
C ASP A 4 4.97 -7.34 6.47
N ILE A 5 5.30 -7.19 5.19
CA ILE A 5 6.40 -6.33 4.69
C ILE A 5 6.25 -4.90 5.23
N PHE A 6 5.01 -4.48 5.51
CA PHE A 6 4.62 -3.15 5.96
C PHE A 6 4.11 -3.13 7.41
N LYS A 7 4.51 -4.09 8.25
CA LYS A 7 4.14 -4.12 9.67
C LYS A 7 4.44 -2.79 10.40
N ASP A 8 5.56 -2.15 10.06
CA ASP A 8 5.96 -0.84 10.60
C ASP A 8 4.97 0.30 10.23
N TYR A 9 4.16 0.10 9.19
CA TYR A 9 3.17 1.07 8.68
C TYR A 9 1.73 0.65 8.98
N GLN A 10 1.51 -0.34 9.86
CA GLN A 10 0.16 -0.84 10.17
C GLN A 10 -0.78 0.25 10.67
N GLU A 11 -0.31 1.18 11.52
CA GLU A 11 -1.14 2.28 12.02
C GLU A 11 -1.69 3.14 10.87
N ARG A 12 -0.80 3.53 9.94
CA ARG A 12 -1.16 4.33 8.77
C ARG A 12 -2.08 3.57 7.82
N LEU A 13 -1.86 2.26 7.64
CA LEU A 13 -2.72 1.40 6.84
C LEU A 13 -4.10 1.19 7.46
N ASN A 14 -4.19 1.15 8.79
CA ASN A 14 -5.44 0.98 9.52
C ASN A 14 -6.33 2.23 9.52
N SER A 15 -5.75 3.41 9.24
CA SER A 15 -6.53 4.63 8.99
C SER A 15 -7.21 4.66 7.61
N LEU A 16 -6.90 3.71 6.72
CA LEU A 16 -7.52 3.60 5.40
C LEU A 16 -8.74 2.68 5.46
N ASP A 17 -9.76 2.97 4.64
CA ASP A 17 -10.85 2.04 4.39
C ASP A 17 -10.33 0.67 3.95
N GLU A 18 -11.03 -0.40 4.32
CA GLU A 18 -10.57 -1.78 4.06
C GLU A 18 -10.28 -2.04 2.57
N ASN A 19 -11.13 -1.52 1.69
CA ASN A 19 -10.94 -1.61 0.24
C ASN A 19 -9.68 -0.85 -0.23
N ILE A 20 -9.46 0.36 0.29
CA ILE A 20 -8.29 1.18 -0.04
C ILE A 20 -7.01 0.53 0.51
N ARG A 21 -7.07 -0.01 1.73
CA ARG A 21 -5.97 -0.73 2.38
C ARG A 21 -5.54 -1.95 1.58
N ALA A 22 -6.47 -2.77 1.11
CA ALA A 22 -6.17 -3.95 0.30
C ALA A 22 -5.50 -3.59 -1.03
N VAL A 23 -6.00 -2.57 -1.72
CA VAL A 23 -5.43 -2.09 -2.99
C VAL A 23 -4.05 -1.43 -2.76
N THR A 24 -3.91 -0.67 -1.67
CA THR A 24 -2.65 -0.05 -1.25
C THR A 24 -1.59 -1.10 -1.02
N LEU A 25 -1.88 -2.14 -0.24
CA LEU A 25 -0.94 -3.23 0.03
C LEU A 25 -0.49 -3.93 -1.25
N LYS A 26 -1.41 -4.21 -2.17
CA LYS A 26 -1.08 -4.84 -3.45
C LYS A 26 -0.10 -4.00 -4.26
N HIS A 27 -0.34 -2.70 -4.40
CA HIS A 27 0.54 -1.80 -5.14
C HIS A 27 1.85 -1.52 -4.41
N ALA A 28 1.82 -1.33 -3.09
CA ALA A 28 3.01 -1.11 -2.29
C ALA A 28 3.94 -2.32 -2.34
N THR A 29 3.42 -3.55 -2.23
CA THR A 29 4.23 -4.75 -2.38
C THR A 29 4.87 -4.83 -3.78
N ASP A 30 4.14 -4.49 -4.83
CA ASP A 30 4.69 -4.44 -6.20
C ASP A 30 5.80 -3.38 -6.32
N PHE A 31 5.60 -2.18 -5.80
CA PHE A 31 6.62 -1.13 -5.80
C PHE A 31 7.87 -1.53 -5.01
N HIS A 32 7.70 -2.14 -3.84
CA HIS A 32 8.82 -2.54 -3.00
C HIS A 32 9.63 -3.66 -3.64
N LEU A 33 8.97 -4.68 -4.20
CA LEU A 33 9.64 -5.86 -4.76
C LEU A 33 10.16 -5.66 -6.19
N ASN A 34 9.43 -4.94 -7.05
CA ASN A 34 9.76 -4.82 -8.47
C ASN A 34 10.43 -3.49 -8.83
N LYS A 35 10.31 -2.45 -8.00
CA LYS A 35 10.89 -1.11 -8.25
C LYS A 35 11.99 -0.73 -7.27
N ASN A 36 12.34 -1.60 -6.31
CA ASN A 36 13.31 -1.34 -5.25
C ASN A 36 13.04 -0.03 -4.49
N CYS A 37 11.76 0.35 -4.37
CA CYS A 37 11.35 1.51 -3.58
C CYS A 37 11.50 1.22 -2.08
N SER A 38 11.83 2.25 -1.30
CA SER A 38 11.74 2.17 0.17
C SER A 38 10.31 1.84 0.61
N LYS A 39 10.13 1.22 1.78
CA LYS A 39 8.81 0.87 2.31
C LYS A 39 7.87 2.09 2.39
N GLU A 40 8.39 3.23 2.83
CA GLU A 40 7.65 4.50 2.88
C GLU A 40 7.15 4.93 1.51
N GLU A 41 8.05 4.99 0.53
CA GLU A 41 7.71 5.40 -0.84
C GLU A 41 6.70 4.43 -1.47
N ALA A 42 6.86 3.13 -1.23
CA ALA A 42 5.94 2.11 -1.71
C ALA A 42 4.53 2.29 -1.15
N ILE A 43 4.39 2.58 0.15
CA ILE A 43 3.11 2.86 0.81
C ILE A 43 2.47 4.12 0.23
N GLU A 44 3.23 5.21 0.10
CA GLU A 44 2.69 6.48 -0.39
C GLU A 44 2.17 6.35 -1.83
N ARG A 45 2.96 5.73 -2.71
CA ARG A 45 2.56 5.43 -4.09
C ARG A 45 1.40 4.45 -4.15
N GLY A 46 1.35 3.47 -3.24
CA GLY A 46 0.26 2.52 -3.10
C GLY A 46 -1.06 3.21 -2.77
N ILE A 47 -1.06 4.14 -1.81
CA ILE A 47 -2.22 4.94 -1.41
C ILE A 47 -2.70 5.77 -2.60
N THR A 48 -1.81 6.51 -3.26
CA THR A 48 -2.18 7.33 -4.43
C THR A 48 -2.82 6.49 -5.53
N LYS A 49 -2.29 5.29 -5.82
CA LYS A 49 -2.87 4.37 -6.80
C LYS A 49 -4.25 3.87 -6.36
N ALA A 50 -4.41 3.53 -5.09
CA ALA A 50 -5.68 3.07 -4.53
C ALA A 50 -6.76 4.17 -4.60
N GLU A 51 -6.42 5.42 -4.26
CA GLU A 51 -7.34 6.55 -4.37
C GLU A 51 -7.77 6.83 -5.82
N ILE A 52 -6.83 6.79 -6.77
CA ILE A 52 -7.15 6.96 -8.20
C ILE A 52 -8.07 5.84 -8.70
N ALA A 53 -7.82 4.60 -8.28
CA ALA A 53 -8.66 3.47 -8.64
C ALA A 53 -10.08 3.61 -8.06
N ASN A 54 -10.20 4.12 -6.84
CA ASN A 54 -11.49 4.33 -6.17
C ASN A 54 -12.31 5.47 -6.80
N ARG A 55 -11.66 6.53 -7.31
CA ARG A 55 -12.33 7.63 -8.03
C ARG A 55 -12.84 7.25 -9.43
N LYS A 56 -12.46 6.07 -9.95
CA LYS A 56 -12.92 5.55 -11.24
C LYS A 56 -14.13 4.60 -11.12
N LEU A 57 -14.60 4.36 -9.90
CA LEU A 57 -15.85 3.66 -9.58
C LEU A 57 -16.95 4.68 -9.30
#